data_AF-A0A244EEN0-F1
#
_entry.id   AF-A0A244EEN0-F1
#
_cell.length_a   1.000
_cell.length_b   1.000
_cell.length_c   1.000
_cell.angle_alpha   90.00
_cell.angle_beta   90.00
_cell.angle_gamma   90.00
#
_symmetry.space_group_name_H-M   'P 1'
#
loop_
_entity.id
_entity.type
_entity.pdbx_description
1 polymer ?
#
loop_
_entity_poly.entity_id
_entity_poly.type
_entity_poly.pdbx_seq_one_letter_code
_entity_poly.pdbx_strand_id
1 'polypeptide(L)'
;MTGHSTVVFADLTGSTRVFEAIGNARATETVTRLIQWIGGVCESHGGRVVKSLGDGVFAIFASGASATRAVLELQRNHQKRLQTWPAPLRMELQIGVASGEVVEVDSDCYGDAVNLASRLSDLAGPGQIWATESVIDQLQGGEARHRSLGPINIRGKNEMPVVHRIDWQDEVTEFLTMPASLAAPSRGADSSFGQIELAWLDVRSMFRAEELPIHLGRVDDAQFVVNDPRVSRLHARIEARQGSCVLVDISTYGTWVRFHGTAGASGEIALRRDECVLHGSGEIGLGAPLSDFSAPTISFNTTGGNVLLSRRDAR
;
A
#
# COMPACT_ATOMS: atom_id res chain seq x y z
N MET A 1 -25.18 20.87 -7.16
CA MET A 1 -24.39 21.93 -6.47
C MET A 1 -22.92 21.54 -6.54
N THR A 2 -22.02 22.46 -6.87
CA THR A 2 -20.56 22.20 -6.89
C THR A 2 -19.97 22.61 -5.55
N GLY A 3 -19.16 21.75 -4.94
CA GLY A 3 -18.50 22.02 -3.66
C GLY A 3 -17.19 21.26 -3.53
N HIS A 4 -16.29 21.76 -2.68
CA HIS A 4 -15.10 21.02 -2.29
C HIS A 4 -15.46 20.05 -1.17
N SER A 5 -15.08 18.78 -1.32
CA SER A 5 -15.40 17.74 -0.33
C SER A 5 -14.32 16.67 -0.30
N THR A 6 -14.24 15.97 0.83
CA THR A 6 -13.42 14.77 0.95
C THR A 6 -14.31 13.55 0.79
N VAL A 7 -13.95 12.69 -0.15
CA VAL A 7 -14.64 11.46 -0.48
C VAL A 7 -13.93 10.28 0.17
N VAL A 8 -14.70 9.37 0.75
CA VAL A 8 -14.23 8.10 1.31
C VAL A 8 -14.97 6.95 0.62
N PHE A 9 -14.20 6.00 0.09
CA PHE A 9 -14.68 4.66 -0.25
C PHE A 9 -14.06 3.68 0.73
N ALA A 10 -14.89 2.88 1.38
CA ALA A 10 -14.45 1.82 2.28
C ALA A 10 -15.10 0.51 1.84
N ASP A 11 -14.28 -0.45 1.42
CA ASP A 11 -14.74 -1.69 0.80
C ASP A 11 -14.25 -2.92 1.59
N LEU A 12 -15.07 -3.97 1.64
CA LEU A 12 -14.77 -5.22 2.32
C LEU A 12 -14.14 -6.21 1.34
N THR A 13 -12.87 -6.53 1.55
CA THR A 13 -12.18 -7.55 0.76
C THR A 13 -12.30 -8.95 1.40
N GLY A 14 -12.38 -9.97 0.55
CA GLY A 14 -12.53 -11.37 0.97
C GLY A 14 -13.97 -11.83 1.23
N SER A 15 -14.97 -11.04 0.83
CA SER A 15 -16.40 -11.33 1.00
C SER A 15 -16.81 -12.68 0.40
N THR A 16 -16.32 -13.01 -0.81
CA THR A 16 -16.63 -14.28 -1.51
C THR A 16 -16.40 -15.53 -0.66
N ARG A 17 -15.30 -15.58 0.10
CA ARG A 17 -14.97 -16.73 0.97
C ARG A 17 -15.95 -16.88 2.12
N VAL A 18 -16.55 -15.78 2.59
CA VAL A 18 -17.59 -15.80 3.61
C VAL A 18 -18.89 -16.39 3.05
N PHE A 19 -19.25 -16.04 1.82
CA PHE A 19 -20.41 -16.64 1.13
C PHE A 19 -20.28 -18.16 1.01
N GLU A 20 -19.09 -18.65 0.67
CA GLU A 20 -18.81 -20.10 0.62
C GLU A 20 -18.86 -20.76 2.00
N ALA A 21 -18.35 -20.09 3.05
CA ALA A 21 -18.23 -20.67 4.38
C ALA A 21 -19.56 -20.79 5.15
N ILE A 22 -20.45 -19.80 5.03
CA ILE A 22 -21.68 -19.72 5.84
C ILE A 22 -22.97 -19.63 5.03
N GLY A 23 -22.87 -19.68 3.70
CA GLY A 23 -24.00 -19.61 2.78
C GLY A 23 -24.56 -18.20 2.61
N ASN A 24 -25.26 -18.00 1.49
CA ASN A 24 -25.66 -16.67 1.01
C ASN A 24 -26.45 -15.85 2.04
N ALA A 25 -27.48 -16.42 2.67
CA ALA A 25 -28.34 -15.66 3.59
C ALA A 25 -27.56 -15.10 4.79
N ARG A 26 -26.71 -15.91 5.43
CA ARG A 26 -25.94 -15.49 6.61
C ARG A 26 -24.78 -14.56 6.23
N ALA A 27 -24.14 -14.79 5.08
CA ALA A 27 -23.11 -13.91 4.57
C ALA A 27 -23.67 -12.52 4.25
N THR A 28 -24.81 -12.44 3.57
CA THR A 28 -25.49 -11.16 3.29
C THR A 28 -25.85 -10.43 4.58
N GLU A 29 -26.39 -11.10 5.60
CA GLU A 29 -26.70 -10.47 6.90
C GLU A 29 -25.42 -9.93 7.59
N THR A 30 -24.33 -10.69 7.54
CA THR A 30 -23.04 -10.31 8.13
C THR A 30 -22.43 -9.09 7.44
N VAL A 31 -22.39 -9.11 6.09
CA VAL A 31 -21.92 -7.97 5.28
C VAL A 31 -22.80 -6.75 5.53
N THR A 32 -24.13 -6.90 5.52
CA THR A 32 -25.06 -5.78 5.76
C THR A 32 -24.81 -5.11 7.11
N ARG A 33 -24.60 -5.89 8.17
CA ARG A 33 -24.26 -5.34 9.50
C ARG A 33 -22.95 -4.59 9.51
N LEU A 34 -21.93 -5.09 8.81
CA LEU A 34 -20.66 -4.38 8.68
C LEU A 34 -20.81 -3.06 7.93
N ILE A 35 -21.53 -3.06 6.81
CA ILE A 35 -21.79 -1.86 6.00
C ILE A 35 -22.56 -0.81 6.80
N GLN A 36 -23.56 -1.21 7.56
CA GLN A 36 -24.28 -0.31 8.47
C GLN A 36 -23.36 0.26 9.55
N TRP A 37 -22.49 -0.56 10.14
CA TRP A 37 -21.52 -0.08 11.11
C TRP A 37 -20.50 0.89 10.50
N ILE A 38 -20.00 0.61 9.29
CA ILE A 38 -19.07 1.50 8.57
C ILE A 38 -19.74 2.85 8.34
N GLY A 39 -20.96 2.86 7.81
CA GLY A 39 -21.75 4.07 7.62
C GLY A 39 -21.96 4.86 8.91
N GLY A 40 -22.31 4.18 10.00
CA GLY A 40 -22.50 4.82 11.31
C GLY A 40 -21.23 5.47 11.88
N VAL A 41 -20.05 4.89 11.65
CA VAL A 41 -18.77 5.53 12.03
C VAL A 41 -18.47 6.72 11.14
N CYS A 42 -18.76 6.66 9.83
CA CYS A 42 -18.61 7.82 8.97
C CYS A 42 -19.51 8.98 9.44
N GLU A 43 -20.75 8.71 9.80
CA GLU A 43 -21.71 9.71 10.29
C GLU A 43 -21.32 10.30 11.66
N SER A 44 -20.78 9.49 12.57
CA SER A 44 -20.35 9.97 13.90
C SER A 44 -19.19 10.97 13.84
N HIS A 45 -18.41 10.94 12.77
CA HIS A 45 -17.32 11.90 12.48
C HIS A 45 -17.77 13.07 11.58
N GLY A 46 -19.08 13.26 11.40
CA GLY A 46 -19.64 14.35 10.60
C GLY A 46 -19.58 14.10 9.09
N GLY A 47 -19.41 12.86 8.67
CA GLY A 47 -19.60 12.44 7.28
C GLY A 47 -21.07 12.24 6.95
N ARG A 48 -21.35 12.17 5.64
CA ARG A 48 -22.66 11.79 5.10
C ARG A 48 -22.48 10.59 4.19
N VAL A 49 -23.18 9.50 4.48
CA VAL A 49 -23.23 8.35 3.57
C VAL A 49 -24.06 8.73 2.36
N VAL A 50 -23.46 8.65 1.16
CA VAL A 50 -24.16 8.88 -0.11
C VAL A 50 -24.91 7.62 -0.51
N LYS A 51 -24.21 6.48 -0.51
CA LYS A 51 -24.79 5.16 -0.81
C LYS A 51 -23.91 4.02 -0.33
N SER A 52 -24.54 2.85 -0.20
CA SER A 52 -23.86 1.56 -0.05
C SER A 52 -23.65 0.92 -1.43
N LEU A 53 -22.53 0.22 -1.61
CA LEU A 53 -22.06 -0.35 -2.87
C LEU A 53 -21.92 -1.88 -2.75
N GLY A 54 -22.97 -2.56 -2.29
CA GLY A 54 -22.88 -3.99 -1.98
C GLY A 54 -22.06 -4.24 -0.72
N ASP A 55 -20.76 -4.49 -0.88
CA ASP A 55 -19.77 -4.71 0.18
C ASP A 55 -18.87 -3.49 0.46
N GLY A 56 -19.21 -2.33 -0.11
CA GLY A 56 -18.58 -1.04 0.23
C GLY A 56 -19.53 0.08 0.69
N VAL A 57 -18.95 1.14 1.24
CA VAL A 57 -19.60 2.39 1.62
C VAL A 57 -18.95 3.56 0.89
N PHE A 58 -19.78 4.43 0.31
CA PHE A 58 -19.37 5.73 -0.22
C PHE A 58 -19.92 6.83 0.68
N ALA A 59 -19.01 7.56 1.33
CA ALA A 59 -19.31 8.70 2.17
C ALA A 59 -18.55 9.96 1.74
N ILE A 60 -19.11 11.12 2.07
CA ILE A 60 -18.46 12.41 1.88
C ILE A 60 -18.32 13.18 3.20
N PHE A 61 -17.30 14.02 3.29
CA PHE A 61 -16.96 14.82 4.46
C PHE A 61 -16.63 16.25 4.04
N ALA A 62 -16.85 17.20 4.95
CA ALA A 62 -16.50 18.59 4.74
C ALA A 62 -14.98 18.86 4.80
N SER A 63 -14.19 17.97 5.42
CA SER A 63 -12.74 18.11 5.55
C SER A 63 -12.00 16.77 5.58
N GLY A 64 -10.74 16.81 5.14
CA GLY A 64 -9.80 15.69 5.17
C GLY A 64 -9.50 15.19 6.59
N ALA A 65 -9.44 16.10 7.56
CA ALA A 65 -9.25 15.78 8.98
C ALA A 65 -10.39 14.92 9.56
N SER A 66 -11.66 15.27 9.28
CA SER A 66 -12.81 14.48 9.73
C SER A 66 -12.88 13.11 9.05
N ALA A 67 -12.64 13.07 7.74
CA ALA A 67 -12.56 11.81 6.99
C ALA A 67 -11.45 10.90 7.54
N THR A 68 -10.27 11.46 7.80
CA THR A 68 -9.11 10.73 8.31
C THR A 68 -9.38 10.11 9.68
N ARG A 69 -9.97 10.87 10.61
CA ARG A 69 -10.37 10.36 11.93
C ARG A 69 -11.36 9.20 11.84
N ALA A 70 -12.34 9.31 10.94
CA ALA A 70 -13.32 8.23 10.70
C ALA A 70 -12.63 6.95 10.21
N VAL A 71 -11.78 7.03 9.19
CA VAL A 71 -11.14 5.84 8.60
C VAL A 71 -10.10 5.19 9.51
N LEU A 72 -9.41 5.98 10.34
CA LEU A 72 -8.54 5.46 11.41
C LEU A 72 -9.34 4.68 12.44
N GLU A 73 -10.49 5.21 12.89
CA GLU A 73 -11.37 4.51 13.82
C GLU A 73 -11.93 3.23 13.19
N LEU A 74 -12.36 3.28 11.92
CA LEU A 74 -12.83 2.12 11.18
C LEU A 74 -11.79 0.99 11.21
N GLN A 75 -10.55 1.26 10.77
CA GLN A 75 -9.52 0.22 10.72
C GLN A 75 -9.20 -0.34 12.12
N ARG A 76 -9.01 0.53 13.12
CA ARG A 76 -8.66 0.10 14.49
C ARG A 76 -9.76 -0.76 15.12
N ASN A 77 -11.02 -0.36 14.99
CA ASN A 77 -12.14 -1.10 15.56
C ASN A 77 -12.42 -2.39 14.80
N HIS A 78 -12.27 -2.37 13.47
CA HIS A 78 -12.43 -3.56 12.66
C HIS A 78 -11.32 -4.59 12.90
N GLN A 79 -10.08 -4.16 13.07
CA GLN A 79 -8.97 -5.04 13.42
C GLN A 79 -9.22 -5.80 14.72
N LYS A 80 -9.75 -5.13 15.75
CA LYS A 80 -10.15 -5.78 17.02
C LYS A 80 -11.20 -6.87 16.79
N ARG A 81 -12.18 -6.63 15.89
CA ARG A 81 -13.17 -7.65 15.52
C ARG A 81 -12.52 -8.83 14.80
N LEU A 82 -11.63 -8.58 13.84
CA LEU A 82 -10.95 -9.63 13.08
C LEU A 82 -10.15 -10.60 13.97
N GLN A 83 -9.56 -10.11 15.06
CA GLN A 83 -8.86 -10.95 16.04
C GLN A 83 -9.79 -11.98 16.71
N THR A 84 -11.06 -11.62 16.90
CA THR A 84 -12.08 -12.51 17.51
C THR A 84 -12.77 -13.41 16.49
N TRP A 85 -12.70 -13.08 15.21
CA TRP A 85 -13.43 -13.79 14.16
C TRP A 85 -12.68 -15.05 13.68
N PRO A 86 -13.41 -16.14 13.37
CA PRO A 86 -12.84 -17.30 12.70
C PRO A 86 -12.18 -16.92 11.38
N ALA A 87 -11.04 -17.53 11.07
CA ALA A 87 -10.27 -17.21 9.87
C ALA A 87 -11.11 -17.18 8.57
N PRO A 88 -12.08 -18.11 8.31
CA PRO A 88 -12.93 -18.08 7.12
C PRO A 88 -13.87 -16.86 7.01
N LEU A 89 -14.19 -16.22 8.13
CA LEU A 89 -15.13 -15.10 8.21
C LEU A 89 -14.45 -13.73 8.22
N ARG A 90 -13.11 -13.70 8.28
CA ARG A 90 -12.33 -12.47 8.26
C ARG A 90 -12.44 -11.81 6.88
N MET A 91 -13.02 -10.62 6.88
CA MET A 91 -13.08 -9.70 5.73
C MET A 91 -12.37 -8.42 6.14
N GLU A 92 -11.38 -7.96 5.40
CA GLU A 92 -10.61 -6.77 5.74
C GLU A 92 -11.18 -5.53 5.07
N LEU A 93 -10.80 -4.34 5.55
CA LEU A 93 -11.18 -3.08 4.92
C LEU A 93 -10.05 -2.56 4.03
N GLN A 94 -10.37 -2.24 2.79
CA GLN A 94 -9.54 -1.42 1.92
C GLN A 94 -10.22 -0.06 1.78
N ILE A 95 -9.46 1.03 1.98
CA ILE A 95 -10.04 2.37 2.08
C ILE A 95 -9.28 3.34 1.17
N GLY A 96 -10.02 4.05 0.33
CA GLY A 96 -9.54 5.15 -0.49
C GLY A 96 -10.15 6.48 -0.06
N VAL A 97 -9.30 7.51 0.06
CA VAL A 97 -9.70 8.86 0.47
C VAL A 97 -9.17 9.89 -0.53
N ALA A 98 -10.03 10.78 -1.02
CA ALA A 98 -9.58 11.87 -1.90
C ALA A 98 -10.32 13.16 -1.61
N SER A 99 -9.62 14.29 -1.68
CA SER A 99 -10.22 15.62 -1.56
C SER A 99 -10.16 16.38 -2.87
N GLY A 100 -11.27 17.03 -3.22
CA GLY A 100 -11.34 17.86 -4.42
C GLY A 100 -12.76 18.32 -4.72
N GLU A 101 -12.98 18.75 -5.95
CA GLU A 101 -14.31 19.18 -6.41
C GLU A 101 -15.27 17.99 -6.59
N VAL A 102 -16.48 18.17 -6.09
CA VAL A 102 -17.59 17.22 -6.19
C VAL A 102 -18.84 17.98 -6.65
N VAL A 103 -19.59 17.34 -7.55
CA VAL A 103 -20.89 17.79 -8.05
C VAL A 103 -21.96 16.87 -7.52
N GLU A 104 -22.89 17.42 -6.75
CA GLU A 104 -24.07 16.69 -6.27
C GLU A 104 -25.26 16.86 -7.24
N VAL A 105 -25.81 15.73 -7.67
CA VAL A 105 -26.97 15.61 -8.58
C VAL A 105 -27.85 14.47 -8.09
N ASP A 106 -29.15 14.74 -7.86
CA ASP A 106 -30.15 13.74 -7.46
C ASP A 106 -29.71 12.83 -6.29
N SER A 107 -29.10 13.43 -5.25
CA SER A 107 -28.55 12.75 -4.08
C SER A 107 -27.37 11.81 -4.35
N ASP A 108 -26.79 11.86 -5.55
CA ASP A 108 -25.55 11.19 -5.91
C ASP A 108 -24.42 12.22 -6.10
N CYS A 109 -23.18 11.75 -6.03
CA CYS A 109 -21.98 12.58 -6.08
C CYS A 109 -21.07 12.13 -7.21
N TYR A 110 -20.67 13.09 -8.05
CA TYR A 110 -19.79 12.89 -9.19
C TYR A 110 -18.61 13.84 -9.11
N GLY A 111 -17.52 13.48 -9.76
CA GLY A 111 -16.37 14.36 -9.88
C GLY A 111 -15.07 13.62 -9.74
N ASP A 112 -14.01 14.40 -9.83
CA ASP A 112 -12.67 13.86 -9.88
C ASP A 112 -12.26 13.20 -8.56
N ALA A 113 -12.59 13.82 -7.44
CA ALA A 113 -12.36 13.27 -6.11
C ALA A 113 -13.10 11.95 -5.89
N VAL A 114 -14.32 11.81 -6.43
CA VAL A 114 -15.10 10.56 -6.33
C VAL A 114 -14.39 9.43 -7.08
N ASN A 115 -13.97 9.70 -8.32
CA ASN A 115 -13.26 8.73 -9.14
C ASN A 115 -11.92 8.34 -8.50
N LEU A 116 -11.15 9.33 -8.02
CA LEU A 116 -9.87 9.08 -7.36
C LEU A 116 -10.03 8.23 -6.09
N ALA A 117 -10.94 8.58 -5.19
CA ALA A 117 -11.15 7.84 -3.95
C ALA A 117 -11.58 6.39 -4.21
N SER A 118 -12.48 6.14 -5.17
CA SER A 118 -12.88 4.79 -5.57
C SER A 118 -11.68 3.98 -6.07
N ARG A 119 -10.85 4.57 -6.93
CA ARG A 119 -9.65 3.90 -7.47
C ARG A 119 -8.60 3.64 -6.41
N LEU A 120 -8.40 4.57 -5.49
CA LEU A 120 -7.49 4.36 -4.36
C LEU A 120 -7.97 3.23 -3.46
N SER A 121 -9.29 3.08 -3.27
CA SER A 121 -9.86 1.94 -2.53
C SER A 121 -9.59 0.62 -3.23
N ASP A 122 -9.72 0.56 -4.56
CA ASP A 122 -9.43 -0.64 -5.36
C ASP A 122 -7.94 -1.03 -5.33
N LEU A 123 -7.06 -0.03 -5.28
CA LEU A 123 -5.60 -0.21 -5.28
C LEU A 123 -5.02 -0.47 -3.88
N ALA A 124 -5.70 0.01 -2.83
CA ALA A 124 -5.30 -0.19 -1.46
C ALA A 124 -5.34 -1.70 -1.12
N GLY A 125 -4.28 -2.20 -0.49
CA GLY A 125 -4.29 -3.57 0.00
C GLY A 125 -5.28 -3.79 1.15
N PRO A 126 -5.57 -5.05 1.50
CA PRO A 126 -6.33 -5.40 2.70
C PRO A 126 -5.76 -4.70 3.94
N GLY A 127 -6.64 -4.05 4.71
CA GLY A 127 -6.26 -3.32 5.91
C GLY A 127 -5.50 -2.01 5.65
N GLN A 128 -5.50 -1.48 4.42
CA GLN A 128 -4.80 -0.23 4.10
C GLN A 128 -5.75 0.96 3.93
N ILE A 129 -5.20 2.15 4.15
CA ILE A 129 -5.85 3.44 3.89
C ILE A 129 -4.94 4.21 2.94
N TRP A 130 -5.42 4.50 1.73
CA TRP A 130 -4.71 5.31 0.76
C TRP A 130 -5.42 6.63 0.56
N ALA A 131 -4.66 7.72 0.50
CA ALA A 131 -5.19 9.08 0.42
C ALA A 131 -4.45 9.90 -0.63
N THR A 132 -5.14 10.83 -1.29
CA THR A 132 -4.47 11.84 -2.13
C THR A 132 -3.67 12.82 -1.27
N GLU A 133 -2.62 13.43 -1.83
CA GLU A 133 -1.86 14.51 -1.19
C GLU A 133 -2.77 15.64 -0.67
N SER A 134 -3.81 16.00 -1.42
CA SER A 134 -4.81 17.01 -1.02
C SER A 134 -5.57 16.69 0.28
N VAL A 135 -5.65 15.42 0.69
CA VAL A 135 -6.20 15.01 2.00
C VAL A 135 -5.18 15.27 3.09
N ILE A 136 -3.91 14.93 2.83
CA ILE A 136 -2.80 15.10 3.75
C ILE A 136 -2.56 16.57 4.06
N ASP A 137 -2.64 17.45 3.06
CA ASP A 137 -2.47 18.90 3.22
C ASP A 137 -3.51 19.55 4.15
N GLN A 138 -4.64 18.86 4.38
CA GLN A 138 -5.70 19.32 5.29
C GLN A 138 -5.51 18.83 6.73
N LEU A 139 -4.51 18.00 6.99
CA LEU A 139 -4.21 17.49 8.33
C LEU A 139 -3.28 18.45 9.07
N GLN A 140 -3.54 18.69 10.35
CA GLN A 140 -2.57 19.34 11.22
C GLN A 140 -1.50 18.34 11.67
N GLY A 141 -0.32 18.85 12.03
CA GLY A 141 0.79 18.02 12.47
C GLY A 141 0.39 17.11 13.65
N GLY A 142 0.53 15.80 13.45
CA GLY A 142 0.24 14.78 14.47
C GLY A 142 -1.16 14.17 14.42
N GLU A 143 -2.06 14.62 13.54
CA GLU A 143 -3.41 14.02 13.40
C GLU A 143 -3.39 12.58 12.88
N ALA A 144 -2.45 12.27 11.97
CA ALA A 144 -2.25 10.93 11.46
C ALA A 144 -0.78 10.73 11.03
N ARG A 145 -0.26 9.52 11.24
CA ARG A 145 0.99 9.09 10.60
C ARG A 145 0.69 8.70 9.16
N HIS A 146 1.53 9.13 8.23
CA HIS A 146 1.38 8.78 6.82
C HIS A 146 2.75 8.72 6.14
N ARG A 147 2.82 8.00 5.03
CA ARG A 147 4.00 7.93 4.15
C ARG A 147 3.59 8.18 2.71
N SER A 148 4.38 8.96 1.98
CA SER A 148 4.17 9.11 0.54
C SER A 148 4.48 7.78 -0.16
N LEU A 149 3.62 7.40 -1.09
CA LEU A 149 3.83 6.34 -2.07
C LEU A 149 4.32 6.91 -3.41
N GLY A 150 4.40 8.24 -3.53
CA GLY A 150 4.76 8.93 -4.76
C GLY A 150 3.60 9.07 -5.75
N PRO A 151 3.88 9.57 -6.97
CA PRO A 151 2.90 9.65 -8.04
C PRO A 151 2.48 8.27 -8.52
N ILE A 152 1.18 7.99 -8.56
CA ILE A 152 0.61 6.72 -9.02
C ILE A 152 -0.22 6.95 -10.28
N ASN A 153 -0.05 6.08 -11.28
CA ASN A 153 -0.88 6.12 -12.47
C ASN A 153 -2.29 5.59 -12.15
N ILE A 154 -3.30 6.44 -12.28
CA ILE A 154 -4.70 6.05 -12.07
C ILE A 154 -5.40 6.03 -13.43
N ARG A 155 -5.97 4.89 -13.80
CA ARG A 155 -6.65 4.70 -15.09
C ARG A 155 -7.70 5.79 -15.33
N GLY A 156 -7.55 6.52 -16.43
CA GLY A 156 -8.45 7.62 -16.81
C GLY A 156 -7.96 9.01 -16.39
N LYS A 157 -6.77 9.11 -15.79
CA LYS A 157 -6.08 10.37 -15.50
C LYS A 157 -4.86 10.56 -16.40
N ASN A 158 -4.66 11.79 -16.87
CA ASN A 158 -3.45 12.19 -17.58
C ASN A 158 -2.32 12.63 -16.64
N GLU A 159 -2.67 13.05 -15.41
CA GLU A 159 -1.72 13.43 -14.36
C GLU A 159 -1.63 12.32 -13.32
N MET A 160 -0.41 12.05 -12.83
CA MET A 160 -0.17 11.04 -11.80
C MET A 160 -0.25 11.70 -10.42
N PRO A 161 -1.38 11.57 -9.68
CA PRO A 161 -1.49 12.17 -8.37
C PRO A 161 -0.52 11.52 -7.39
N VAL A 162 0.05 12.33 -6.51
CA VAL A 162 0.82 11.83 -5.36
C VAL A 162 -0.16 11.20 -4.37
N VAL A 163 0.14 9.96 -3.98
CA VAL A 163 -0.67 9.17 -3.06
C VAL A 163 0.11 8.94 -1.78
N HIS A 164 -0.59 8.91 -0.65
CA HIS A 164 -0.03 8.57 0.65
C HIS A 164 -0.75 7.37 1.25
N ARG A 165 -0.01 6.54 1.97
CA ARG A 165 -0.60 5.55 2.89
C ARG A 165 -0.72 6.16 4.27
N ILE A 166 -1.91 6.11 4.85
CA ILE A 166 -2.14 6.51 6.24
C ILE A 166 -1.96 5.27 7.14
N ASP A 167 -1.12 5.40 8.16
CA ASP A 167 -0.84 4.32 9.10
C ASP A 167 -1.79 4.43 10.32
N TRP A 168 -2.54 3.36 10.59
CA TRP A 168 -3.56 3.30 11.65
C TRP A 168 -3.17 2.42 12.84
N GLN A 169 -2.09 1.64 12.70
CA GLN A 169 -1.57 0.81 13.77
C GLN A 169 -0.76 1.69 14.72
N ASP A 170 -1.13 1.69 15.99
CA ASP A 170 -0.29 2.26 17.03
C ASP A 170 0.87 1.28 17.22
N GLU A 171 2.12 1.73 17.09
CA GLU A 171 3.26 0.94 17.52
C GLU A 171 3.10 0.65 19.01
N VAL A 172 2.71 -0.58 19.35
CA VAL A 172 2.85 -1.11 20.69
C VAL A 172 4.35 -1.36 20.93
N THR A 173 5.08 -0.28 21.21
CA THR A 173 6.40 -0.36 21.84
C THR A 173 6.26 0.05 23.30
N GLU A 174 5.34 -0.63 24.01
CA GLU A 174 5.20 -0.54 25.47
C GLU A 174 5.55 -1.88 26.13
N PHE A 175 6.68 -2.49 25.78
CA PHE A 175 7.34 -3.45 26.68
C PHE A 175 8.85 -3.34 26.49
N LEU A 176 9.57 -3.30 27.62
CA LEU A 176 11.02 -3.10 27.81
C LEU A 176 11.45 -1.65 28.15
N THR A 177 10.98 -1.18 29.30
CA THR A 177 11.72 -0.25 30.17
C THR A 177 13.12 -0.79 30.48
N MET A 178 14.14 -0.12 29.95
CA MET A 178 15.45 0.10 30.59
C MET A 178 15.88 1.52 30.22
N PRO A 179 16.06 2.45 31.18
CA PRO A 179 16.41 3.82 30.88
C PRO A 179 17.91 3.92 30.61
N ALA A 180 18.28 4.16 29.35
CA ALA A 180 19.58 4.72 29.01
C ALA A 180 19.37 6.19 28.62
N SER A 181 20.12 7.05 29.31
CA SER A 181 20.01 8.50 29.42
C SER A 181 19.66 9.26 28.14
N LEU A 182 18.88 10.33 28.33
CA LEU A 182 18.59 11.37 27.33
C LEU A 182 19.86 11.83 26.61
N ALA A 183 20.05 11.36 25.38
CA ALA A 183 20.40 12.24 24.29
C ALA A 183 19.10 12.49 23.53
N ALA A 184 18.71 13.75 23.39
CA ALA A 184 17.56 14.14 22.60
C ALA A 184 17.58 13.39 21.26
N PRO A 185 16.47 12.79 20.79
CA PRO A 185 16.41 12.30 19.43
C PRO A 185 16.53 13.51 18.51
N SER A 186 17.74 13.73 18.01
CA SER A 186 17.98 14.42 16.76
C SER A 186 16.96 13.89 15.75
N ARG A 187 16.21 14.79 15.12
CA ARG A 187 15.39 14.54 13.92
C ARG A 187 16.06 13.42 13.10
N GLY A 188 15.51 12.22 13.17
CA GLY A 188 16.08 11.04 12.54
C GLY A 188 16.12 11.26 11.04
N ALA A 189 17.33 11.24 10.48
CA ALA A 189 17.56 11.33 9.05
C ALA A 189 16.73 10.27 8.31
N ASP A 190 16.17 10.66 7.16
CA ASP A 190 15.57 9.74 6.19
C ASP A 190 16.50 8.54 6.00
N SER A 191 16.03 7.32 6.30
CA SER A 191 16.80 6.11 5.99
C SER A 191 16.73 5.85 4.49
N SER A 192 17.61 6.51 3.73
CA SER A 192 17.80 6.28 2.30
C SER A 192 18.22 4.82 2.05
N PHE A 193 17.67 4.18 1.03
CA PHE A 193 18.08 2.87 0.52
C PHE A 193 19.61 2.81 0.34
N GLY A 194 20.24 1.79 0.90
CA GLY A 194 21.69 1.61 0.84
C GLY A 194 22.10 0.51 -0.13
N GLN A 195 21.47 -0.67 -0.02
CA GLN A 195 21.83 -1.84 -0.81
C GLN A 195 20.68 -2.84 -0.93
N ILE A 196 20.73 -3.66 -1.98
CA ILE A 196 19.83 -4.79 -2.24
C ILE A 196 20.65 -6.07 -2.46
N GLU A 197 20.29 -7.11 -1.72
CA GLU A 197 20.73 -8.48 -1.97
C GLU A 197 19.71 -9.17 -2.87
N LEU A 198 20.17 -9.87 -3.90
CA LEU A 198 19.37 -10.72 -4.77
C LEU A 198 19.93 -12.14 -4.75
N ALA A 199 19.04 -13.14 -4.68
CA ALA A 199 19.43 -14.54 -4.71
C ALA A 199 18.47 -15.39 -5.54
N TRP A 200 19.02 -16.20 -6.44
CA TRP A 200 18.31 -17.18 -7.28
C TRP A 200 19.15 -18.46 -7.38
N LEU A 201 18.58 -19.59 -6.95
CA LEU A 201 19.30 -20.87 -6.81
C LEU A 201 20.58 -20.67 -5.97
N ASP A 202 21.74 -21.08 -6.50
CA ASP A 202 23.05 -20.95 -5.84
C ASP A 202 23.73 -19.59 -6.10
N VAL A 203 23.12 -18.72 -6.91
CA VAL A 203 23.66 -17.41 -7.26
C VAL A 203 23.14 -16.36 -6.30
N ARG A 204 24.06 -15.63 -5.66
CA ARG A 204 23.75 -14.47 -4.81
C ARG A 204 24.59 -13.28 -5.23
N SER A 205 23.99 -12.09 -5.24
CA SER A 205 24.68 -10.85 -5.57
C SER A 205 24.14 -9.71 -4.74
N MET A 206 25.03 -8.80 -4.34
CA MET A 206 24.71 -7.62 -3.55
C MET A 206 25.02 -6.40 -4.40
N PHE A 207 24.09 -5.46 -4.46
CA PHE A 207 24.24 -4.22 -5.22
C PHE A 207 23.96 -3.02 -4.31
N ARG A 208 24.87 -2.06 -4.31
CA ARG A 208 24.72 -0.79 -3.59
C ARG A 208 23.89 0.19 -4.40
N ALA A 209 23.32 1.20 -3.74
CA ALA A 209 22.54 2.25 -4.39
C ALA A 209 23.31 2.96 -5.53
N GLU A 210 24.63 3.08 -5.40
CA GLU A 210 25.53 3.69 -6.39
C GLU A 210 25.73 2.83 -7.65
N GLU A 211 25.49 1.52 -7.55
CA GLU A 211 25.63 0.56 -8.66
C GLU A 211 24.32 0.44 -9.47
N LEU A 212 23.24 1.09 -9.01
CA LEU A 212 21.97 1.12 -9.72
C LEU A 212 21.98 2.21 -10.82
N PRO A 213 21.40 1.96 -12.02
CA PRO A 213 20.48 0.87 -12.30
C PRO A 213 21.13 -0.45 -12.74
N ILE A 214 20.53 -1.58 -12.34
CA ILE A 214 20.92 -2.92 -12.78
C ILE A 214 19.76 -3.61 -13.50
N HIS A 215 20.05 -4.51 -14.43
CA HIS A 215 19.06 -5.31 -15.13
C HIS A 215 19.04 -6.75 -14.63
N LEU A 216 17.83 -7.28 -14.52
CA LEU A 216 17.53 -8.70 -14.34
C LEU A 216 17.16 -9.28 -15.71
N GLY A 217 17.73 -10.41 -16.09
CA GLY A 217 17.47 -10.93 -17.43
C GLY A 217 18.13 -12.28 -17.71
N ARG A 218 17.83 -12.85 -18.88
CA ARG A 218 18.29 -14.20 -19.24
C ARG A 218 19.66 -14.24 -19.92
N VAL A 219 20.13 -13.11 -20.45
CA VAL A 219 21.40 -13.02 -21.17
C VAL A 219 22.44 -12.30 -20.33
N ASP A 220 23.71 -12.48 -20.67
CA ASP A 220 24.85 -11.94 -19.92
C ASP A 220 24.96 -10.41 -19.94
N ASP A 221 24.17 -9.73 -20.78
CA ASP A 221 24.00 -8.26 -20.73
C ASP A 221 23.27 -7.80 -19.45
N ALA A 222 22.58 -8.70 -18.76
CA ALA A 222 21.94 -8.43 -17.48
C ALA A 222 22.95 -8.59 -16.32
N GLN A 223 22.96 -7.64 -15.39
CA GLN A 223 23.83 -7.67 -14.21
C GLN A 223 23.45 -8.77 -13.22
N PHE A 224 22.18 -9.21 -13.22
CA PHE A 224 21.73 -10.40 -12.50
C PHE A 224 21.06 -11.37 -13.48
N VAL A 225 21.78 -12.44 -13.81
CA VAL A 225 21.37 -13.41 -14.84
C VAL A 225 20.47 -14.50 -14.24
N VAL A 226 19.28 -14.65 -14.82
CA VAL A 226 18.32 -15.73 -14.54
C VAL A 226 18.10 -16.54 -15.80
N ASN A 227 18.82 -17.66 -15.91
CA ASN A 227 18.81 -18.52 -17.09
C ASN A 227 17.58 -19.44 -17.15
N ASP A 228 16.41 -18.88 -17.43
CA ASP A 228 15.16 -19.64 -17.63
C ASP A 228 14.42 -19.13 -18.88
N PRO A 229 13.98 -19.98 -19.83
CA PRO A 229 13.35 -19.55 -21.09
C PRO A 229 12.16 -18.57 -20.97
N ARG A 230 11.44 -18.55 -19.85
CA ARG A 230 10.34 -17.61 -19.58
C ARG A 230 10.83 -16.20 -19.27
N VAL A 231 12.11 -16.06 -18.91
CA VAL A 231 12.75 -14.78 -18.63
C VAL A 231 13.15 -14.09 -19.94
N SER A 232 12.66 -12.85 -20.13
CA SER A 232 13.08 -11.98 -21.23
C SER A 232 14.59 -11.68 -21.16
N ARG A 233 15.20 -11.34 -22.31
CA ARG A 233 16.66 -11.03 -22.37
C ARG A 233 17.05 -9.94 -21.37
N LEU A 234 16.31 -8.84 -21.37
CA LEU A 234 16.26 -7.85 -20.30
C LEU A 234 14.82 -7.88 -19.78
N HIS A 235 14.61 -8.39 -18.58
CA HIS A 235 13.29 -8.69 -18.03
C HIS A 235 12.77 -7.54 -17.16
N ALA A 236 13.58 -7.10 -16.22
CA ALA A 236 13.24 -6.02 -15.32
C ALA A 236 14.50 -5.21 -15.00
N ARG A 237 14.33 -4.00 -14.51
CA ARG A 237 15.43 -3.12 -14.08
C ARG A 237 15.20 -2.68 -12.66
N ILE A 238 16.25 -2.66 -11.84
CA ILE A 238 16.22 -2.12 -10.48
C ILE A 238 16.97 -0.79 -10.47
N GLU A 239 16.37 0.23 -9.89
CA GLU A 239 16.88 1.61 -9.87
C GLU A 239 16.85 2.21 -8.46
N ALA A 240 17.81 3.06 -8.13
CA ALA A 240 17.72 3.94 -6.96
C ALA A 240 17.02 5.23 -7.36
N ARG A 241 15.86 5.54 -6.77
CA ARG A 241 15.14 6.81 -6.99
C ARG A 241 14.81 7.44 -5.65
N GLN A 242 15.30 8.66 -5.40
CA GLN A 242 15.01 9.44 -4.18
C GLN A 242 15.20 8.65 -2.86
N GLY A 243 16.25 7.82 -2.80
CA GLY A 243 16.50 6.99 -1.61
C GLY A 243 15.58 5.76 -1.46
N SER A 244 14.88 5.36 -2.53
CA SER A 244 14.11 4.11 -2.60
C SER A 244 14.63 3.19 -3.70
N CYS A 245 14.49 1.88 -3.51
CA CYS A 245 14.82 0.87 -4.52
C CYS A 245 13.56 0.55 -5.33
N VAL A 246 13.60 0.74 -6.65
CA VAL A 246 12.44 0.59 -7.54
C VAL A 246 12.72 -0.50 -8.56
N LEU A 247 11.85 -1.50 -8.61
CA LEU A 247 11.81 -2.53 -9.65
C LEU A 247 10.87 -2.10 -10.77
N VAL A 248 11.36 -2.05 -12.00
CA VAL A 248 10.63 -1.68 -13.21
C VAL A 248 10.50 -2.90 -14.11
N ASP A 249 9.28 -3.29 -14.45
CA ASP A 249 9.02 -4.41 -15.36
C ASP A 249 9.18 -3.96 -16.84
N ILE A 250 9.98 -4.68 -17.61
CA ILE A 250 10.21 -4.43 -19.05
C ILE A 250 9.89 -5.71 -19.85
N SER A 251 9.30 -6.71 -19.19
CA SER A 251 9.21 -8.07 -19.71
C SER A 251 8.08 -8.28 -20.71
N THR A 252 8.16 -9.40 -21.42
CA THR A 252 7.08 -9.87 -22.29
C THR A 252 5.98 -10.60 -21.51
N TYR A 253 6.36 -11.38 -20.49
CA TYR A 253 5.44 -12.30 -19.78
C TYR A 253 5.01 -11.81 -18.40
N GLY A 254 5.51 -10.66 -17.94
CA GLY A 254 5.17 -10.05 -16.66
C GLY A 254 6.20 -10.34 -15.57
N THR A 255 6.28 -9.42 -14.62
CA THR A 255 7.02 -9.57 -13.35
C THR A 255 6.03 -9.59 -12.19
N TRP A 256 6.29 -10.40 -11.16
CA TRP A 256 5.49 -10.47 -9.95
C TRP A 256 6.34 -10.26 -8.70
N VAL A 257 5.79 -9.66 -7.64
CA VAL A 257 6.50 -9.36 -6.39
C VAL A 257 5.69 -9.82 -5.18
N ARG A 258 6.33 -10.44 -4.20
CA ARG A 258 5.75 -10.81 -2.90
C ARG A 258 6.68 -10.34 -1.80
N PHE A 259 6.16 -9.75 -0.72
CA PHE A 259 6.98 -9.32 0.42
C PHE A 259 6.94 -10.34 1.57
N HIS A 260 8.07 -10.55 2.24
CA HIS A 260 8.18 -11.33 3.47
C HIS A 260 7.87 -10.44 4.67
N GLY A 261 7.07 -10.94 5.64
CA GLY A 261 6.75 -10.23 6.88
C GLY A 261 5.31 -9.70 6.99
N THR A 262 4.48 -9.80 5.95
CA THR A 262 3.03 -9.64 6.08
C THR A 262 2.42 -10.93 6.65
N ALA A 263 2.41 -11.06 7.97
CA ALA A 263 1.66 -12.11 8.65
C ALA A 263 0.15 -11.91 8.43
N GLY A 264 -0.39 -12.44 7.32
CA GLY A 264 -1.82 -12.41 7.01
C GLY A 264 -2.17 -12.47 5.52
N ALA A 265 -1.31 -11.97 4.64
CA ALA A 265 -1.54 -12.02 3.20
C ALA A 265 -0.20 -12.09 2.45
N SER A 266 0.13 -13.26 1.94
CA SER A 266 1.16 -13.48 0.92
C SER A 266 0.64 -13.00 -0.45
N GLY A 267 0.20 -11.74 -0.51
CA GLY A 267 -0.36 -11.13 -1.71
C GLY A 267 0.76 -10.90 -2.74
N GLU A 268 0.62 -11.55 -3.88
CA GLU A 268 1.50 -11.38 -5.02
C GLU A 268 1.04 -10.17 -5.86
N ILE A 269 1.96 -9.27 -6.17
CA ILE A 269 1.73 -8.05 -6.96
C ILE A 269 2.23 -8.31 -8.38
N ALA A 270 1.36 -8.25 -9.39
CA ALA A 270 1.76 -8.34 -10.80
C ALA A 270 2.06 -6.94 -11.35
N LEU A 271 3.26 -6.71 -11.89
CA LEU A 271 3.69 -5.41 -12.41
C LEU A 271 3.24 -5.14 -13.84
N ARG A 272 3.41 -6.10 -14.76
CA ARG A 272 2.95 -5.99 -16.18
C ARG A 272 3.32 -4.67 -16.86
N ARG A 273 4.62 -4.37 -16.90
CA ARG A 273 5.22 -3.10 -17.40
C ARG A 273 5.04 -1.86 -16.50
N ASP A 274 4.53 -2.04 -15.28
CA ASP A 274 4.61 -1.04 -14.22
C ASP A 274 5.87 -1.23 -13.35
N GLU A 275 5.98 -0.41 -12.30
CA GLU A 275 7.07 -0.43 -11.34
C GLU A 275 6.59 -0.61 -9.89
N CYS A 276 7.47 -1.10 -9.02
CA CYS A 276 7.20 -1.35 -7.61
C CYS A 276 8.40 -0.99 -6.75
N VAL A 277 8.15 -0.31 -5.63
CA VAL A 277 9.19 0.00 -4.64
C VAL A 277 9.50 -1.26 -3.82
N LEU A 278 10.74 -1.74 -3.91
CA LEU A 278 11.25 -2.81 -3.09
C LEU A 278 11.68 -2.29 -1.71
N HIS A 279 11.21 -2.96 -0.66
CA HIS A 279 11.56 -2.67 0.72
C HIS A 279 11.52 -3.93 1.58
N GLY A 280 12.24 -3.95 2.70
CA GLY A 280 12.38 -5.15 3.53
C GLY A 280 12.92 -6.32 2.70
N SER A 281 12.31 -7.48 2.84
CA SER A 281 12.64 -8.68 2.05
C SER A 281 11.42 -9.25 1.34
N GLY A 282 11.64 -10.08 0.32
CA GLY A 282 10.57 -10.59 -0.54
C GLY A 282 11.06 -11.54 -1.64
N GLU A 283 10.18 -11.81 -2.60
CA GLU A 283 10.40 -12.64 -3.78
C GLU A 283 9.93 -11.88 -5.03
N ILE A 284 10.60 -12.12 -6.16
CA ILE A 284 10.29 -11.57 -7.48
C ILE A 284 10.16 -12.74 -8.45
N GLY A 285 8.97 -12.97 -8.99
CA GLY A 285 8.71 -13.98 -10.02
C GLY A 285 8.89 -13.38 -11.41
N LEU A 286 9.66 -14.04 -12.28
CA LEU A 286 9.92 -13.56 -13.64
C LEU A 286 9.21 -14.45 -14.68
N GLY A 287 8.26 -13.89 -15.42
CA GLY A 287 7.60 -14.56 -16.54
C GLY A 287 6.56 -15.62 -16.18
N ALA A 288 6.33 -15.87 -14.89
CA ALA A 288 5.16 -16.59 -14.37
C ALA A 288 4.84 -16.13 -12.93
N PRO A 289 3.58 -16.28 -12.48
CA PRO A 289 3.22 -15.98 -11.10
C PRO A 289 3.99 -16.83 -10.08
N LEU A 290 4.29 -16.28 -8.91
CA LEU A 290 4.90 -16.94 -7.75
C LEU A 290 4.02 -18.03 -7.12
N SER A 291 2.80 -18.24 -7.61
CA SER A 291 1.97 -19.42 -7.31
C SER A 291 2.33 -20.63 -8.18
N ASP A 292 2.97 -20.41 -9.34
CA ASP A 292 3.60 -21.46 -10.13
C ASP A 292 4.94 -21.82 -9.50
N PHE A 293 5.00 -23.02 -8.90
CA PHE A 293 6.20 -23.56 -8.24
C PHE A 293 7.39 -23.77 -9.18
N SER A 294 7.17 -23.74 -10.49
CA SER A 294 8.25 -23.78 -11.47
C SER A 294 8.78 -22.39 -11.83
N ALA A 295 8.11 -21.30 -11.46
CA ALA A 295 8.48 -19.94 -11.86
C ALA A 295 9.89 -19.56 -11.37
N PRO A 296 10.71 -18.94 -12.23
CA PRO A 296 12.03 -18.47 -11.82
C PRO A 296 11.87 -17.30 -10.84
N THR A 297 12.18 -17.59 -9.58
CA THR A 297 11.86 -16.72 -8.43
C THR A 297 13.13 -16.22 -7.76
N ILE A 298 13.35 -14.91 -7.77
CA ILE A 298 14.47 -14.25 -7.10
C ILE A 298 14.03 -13.84 -5.70
N SER A 299 14.76 -14.22 -4.66
CA SER A 299 14.60 -13.62 -3.33
C SER A 299 15.38 -12.32 -3.22
N PHE A 300 14.82 -11.30 -2.57
CA PHE A 300 15.48 -10.03 -2.34
C PHE A 300 15.46 -9.61 -0.86
N ASN A 301 16.46 -8.81 -0.49
CA ASN A 301 16.52 -8.14 0.80
C ASN A 301 17.14 -6.75 0.66
N THR A 302 16.43 -5.71 1.10
CA THR A 302 16.87 -4.32 1.04
C THR A 302 17.33 -3.85 2.41
N THR A 303 18.47 -3.16 2.47
CA THR A 303 19.00 -2.56 3.69
C THR A 303 19.14 -1.05 3.51
N GLY A 304 18.83 -0.28 4.56
CA GLY A 304 19.07 1.16 4.59
C GLY A 304 20.57 1.49 4.58
N GLY A 305 20.93 2.61 3.95
CA GLY A 305 22.28 3.15 3.94
C GLY A 305 22.50 4.01 5.17
N ASN A 306 23.51 3.67 5.99
CA ASN A 306 23.97 4.58 7.02
C ASN A 306 24.66 5.78 6.35
N VAL A 307 24.07 6.96 6.43
CA VAL A 307 24.78 8.22 6.14
C VAL A 307 25.77 8.45 7.28
N LEU A 308 26.99 7.95 7.12
CA LEU A 308 28.13 8.34 7.94
C LEU A 308 28.47 9.80 7.61
N LEU A 309 27.90 10.72 8.40
CA LEU A 309 28.37 12.10 8.46
C LEU A 309 29.81 12.09 8.97
N SER A 310 30.76 12.12 8.04
CA SER A 310 32.16 12.37 8.36
C SER A 310 32.31 13.79 8.87
N ARG A 311 32.43 13.93 10.19
CA ARG A 311 32.80 15.18 10.83
C ARG A 311 34.24 15.48 10.43
N ARG A 312 34.45 16.47 9.57
CA ARG A 312 35.78 17.08 9.37
C ARG A 312 36.13 17.81 10.66
N ASP A 313 37.01 17.23 11.46
CA ASP A 313 37.68 17.95 12.53
C ASP A 313 38.66 18.94 11.91
N ALA A 314 38.36 20.22 12.10
CA ALA A 314 39.31 21.30 11.90
C ALA A 314 40.09 21.49 13.19
N ARG A 315 41.36 21.05 13.20
CA ARG A 315 42.52 21.79 13.71
C ARG A 315 43.82 21.04 13.43
#